data_AF-A0A1E7I7Y7-F1
#
_entry.id   AF-A0A1E7I7Y7-F1
#
_cell.length_a   1.000
_cell.length_b   1.000
_cell.length_c   1.000
_cell.angle_alpha   90.00
_cell.angle_beta   90.00
_cell.angle_gamma   90.00
#
_symmetry.space_group_name_H-M   'P 1'
#
loop_
_entity.id
_entity.type
_entity.pdbx_description
1 polymer ?
#
loop_
_entity_poly.entity_id
_entity_poly.type
_entity_poly.pdbx_seq_one_letter_code
_entity_poly.pdbx_strand_id
1 'polypeptide(L)'
;MTTKSEVCYTFETALDMAISMEERCYRAYLNTLRLVKDKAAQSLLKDAAIEVSEHKQKLEIALLEGSVQHLQQMQKEVPIMQLDTLLKQERIHADATAREALAYIIHMKKNSIDF
;
A
#
# COMPACT_ATOMS: atom_id res chain seq x y z
N MET A 1 -10.58 26.15 11.85
CA MET A 1 -10.97 25.04 10.95
C MET A 1 -10.02 25.10 9.77
N THR A 2 -9.03 24.22 9.73
CA THR A 2 -8.00 24.20 8.69
C THR A 2 -8.55 23.48 7.47
N THR A 3 -8.84 24.25 6.43
CA THR A 3 -9.13 23.78 5.08
C THR A 3 -7.99 22.89 4.61
N LYS A 4 -8.23 21.57 4.53
CA LYS A 4 -7.38 20.67 3.74
C LYS A 4 -7.45 21.20 2.32
N SER A 5 -6.37 21.85 1.88
CA SER A 5 -6.17 22.24 0.49
C SER A 5 -6.44 21.01 -0.37
N GLU A 6 -7.54 21.01 -1.11
CA GLU A 6 -7.75 20.09 -2.24
C GLU A 6 -6.68 20.44 -3.28
N VAL A 7 -5.49 19.86 -3.09
CA VAL A 7 -4.40 19.97 -4.05
C VAL A 7 -4.89 19.17 -5.26
N CYS A 8 -5.35 19.89 -6.29
CA CYS A 8 -5.69 19.31 -7.56
C CYS A 8 -4.38 18.88 -8.23
N TYR A 9 -3.88 17.70 -7.86
CA TYR A 9 -2.77 17.06 -8.56
C TYR A 9 -3.22 16.84 -10.00
N THR A 10 -2.39 17.23 -10.96
CA THR A 10 -2.62 16.79 -12.35
C THR A 10 -2.59 15.27 -12.35
N PHE A 11 -3.37 14.66 -13.24
CA PHE A 11 -3.47 13.21 -13.35
C PHE A 11 -2.10 12.49 -13.33
N GLU A 12 -1.12 13.04 -14.05
CA GLU A 12 0.26 12.54 -14.08
C GLU A 12 0.94 12.62 -12.70
N THR A 13 0.84 13.74 -12.00
CA THR A 13 1.44 13.90 -10.66
C THR A 13 0.79 12.99 -9.61
N ALA A 14 -0.51 12.70 -9.74
CA ALA A 14 -1.20 11.75 -8.88
C ALA A 14 -0.70 10.31 -9.12
N LEU A 15 -0.51 9.92 -10.38
CA LEU A 15 0.05 8.62 -10.74
C LEU A 15 1.51 8.48 -10.31
N ASP A 16 2.34 9.48 -10.53
CA ASP A 16 3.74 9.47 -10.08
C ASP A 16 3.83 9.31 -8.56
N MET A 17 2.95 10.00 -7.81
CA MET A 17 2.90 9.84 -6.37
C MET A 17 2.46 8.44 -5.97
N ALA A 18 1.42 7.88 -6.60
CA ALA A 18 0.98 6.50 -6.35
C ALA A 18 2.08 5.46 -6.63
N ILE A 19 2.82 5.62 -7.74
CA ILE A 19 3.98 4.77 -8.09
C ILE A 19 5.05 4.86 -7.00
N SER A 20 5.36 6.07 -6.52
CA SER A 20 6.33 6.27 -5.45
C SER A 20 5.91 5.63 -4.12
N MET A 21 4.60 5.57 -3.86
CA MET A 21 4.04 4.94 -2.68
C MET A 21 4.14 3.42 -2.76
N GLU A 22 3.78 2.82 -3.90
CA GLU A 22 3.92 1.38 -4.11
C GLU A 22 5.40 0.94 -4.05
N GLU A 23 6.34 1.72 -4.62
CA GLU A 23 7.78 1.45 -4.48
C GLU A 23 8.25 1.47 -3.01
N ARG A 24 7.77 2.42 -2.21
CA ARG A 24 8.10 2.48 -0.77
C ARG A 24 7.56 1.26 -0.02
N CYS A 25 6.31 0.86 -0.30
CA CYS A 25 5.72 -0.34 0.28
C CYS A 25 6.48 -1.61 -0.10
N TYR A 26 6.83 -1.76 -1.37
CA TYR A 26 7.60 -2.90 -1.87
C TYR A 26 8.96 -3.03 -1.16
N ARG A 27 9.69 -1.91 -1.05
CA ARG A 27 10.97 -1.87 -0.32
C ARG A 27 10.83 -2.18 1.15
N ALA A 28 9.77 -1.70 1.80
CA ALA A 28 9.48 -2.03 3.18
C ALA A 28 9.26 -3.55 3.33
N TYR A 29 8.43 -4.18 2.49
CA TYR A 29 8.20 -5.61 2.55
C TYR A 29 9.46 -6.45 2.29
N LEU A 30 10.32 -6.05 1.35
CA LEU A 30 11.61 -6.71 1.12
C LEU A 30 12.53 -6.63 2.34
N ASN A 31 12.59 -5.48 3.01
CA ASN A 31 13.38 -5.32 4.22
C ASN A 31 12.83 -6.18 5.36
N THR A 32 11.51 -6.25 5.52
CA THR A 32 10.88 -7.06 6.57
C THR A 32 10.99 -8.55 6.32
N LEU A 33 10.97 -9.00 5.05
CA LEU A 33 11.19 -10.39 4.66
C LEU A 33 12.58 -10.90 5.10
N ARG A 34 13.59 -10.02 5.09
CA ARG A 34 14.95 -10.35 5.56
C ARG A 34 15.06 -10.42 7.08
N LEU A 35 14.12 -9.80 7.80
CA LEU A 35 14.14 -9.69 9.26
C LEU A 35 13.34 -10.81 9.93
N VAL A 36 12.14 -11.10 9.42
CA VAL A 36 11.18 -12.02 10.05
C VAL A 36 11.60 -13.47 9.83
N LYS A 37 11.56 -14.28 10.87
CA LYS A 37 11.92 -15.71 10.82
C LYS A 37 10.73 -16.64 10.56
N ASP A 38 9.53 -16.22 10.98
CA ASP A 38 8.33 -17.03 10.86
C ASP A 38 7.94 -17.22 9.38
N LYS A 39 7.80 -18.48 8.95
CA LYS A 39 7.53 -18.81 7.55
C LYS A 39 6.15 -18.36 7.08
N ALA A 40 5.15 -18.37 7.95
CA ALA A 40 3.81 -17.92 7.61
C ALA A 40 3.76 -16.40 7.46
N ALA A 41 4.44 -15.67 8.35
CA ALA A 41 4.63 -14.23 8.22
C ALA A 41 5.41 -13.86 6.95
N GLN A 42 6.47 -14.60 6.61
CA GLN A 42 7.21 -14.41 5.36
C GLN A 42 6.31 -14.64 4.13
N SER A 43 5.45 -15.65 4.15
CA SER A 43 4.50 -15.90 3.05
C SER A 43 3.58 -14.69 2.85
N LEU A 44 2.97 -14.18 3.92
CA LEU A 44 2.07 -13.03 3.85
C LEU A 44 2.78 -11.78 3.32
N LEU A 45 4.01 -11.51 3.78
CA LEU A 45 4.79 -10.37 3.31
C LEU A 45 5.20 -10.52 1.84
N LYS A 46 5.47 -11.75 1.39
CA LYS A 46 5.79 -12.03 -0.02
C LYS A 46 4.57 -11.81 -0.91
N ASP A 47 3.41 -12.30 -0.50
CA ASP A 47 2.16 -12.10 -1.24
C ASP A 47 1.82 -10.61 -1.36
N ALA A 48 1.95 -9.86 -0.25
CA ALA A 48 1.76 -8.41 -0.25
C ALA A 48 2.76 -7.67 -1.15
N ALA A 49 4.02 -8.10 -1.20
CA ALA A 49 5.04 -7.51 -2.07
C ALA A 49 4.75 -7.78 -3.56
N ILE A 50 4.25 -8.96 -3.92
CA ILE A 50 3.84 -9.30 -5.28
C ILE A 50 2.68 -8.41 -5.71
N GLU A 51 1.63 -8.31 -4.88
CA GLU A 51 0.45 -7.48 -5.16
C GLU A 51 0.84 -6.01 -5.40
N VAL A 52 1.68 -5.44 -4.54
CA VAL A 52 2.19 -4.07 -4.69
C VAL A 52 2.99 -3.90 -5.99
N SER A 53 3.81 -4.88 -6.38
CA SER A 53 4.55 -4.83 -7.64
C SER A 53 3.62 -4.83 -8.85
N GLU A 54 2.54 -5.61 -8.82
CA GLU A 54 1.53 -5.63 -9.89
C GLU A 54 0.76 -4.31 -9.98
N HIS A 55 0.42 -3.72 -8.84
CA HIS A 55 -0.24 -2.41 -8.80
C HIS A 55 0.67 -1.32 -9.37
N LYS A 56 1.94 -1.29 -8.95
CA LYS A 56 2.93 -0.36 -9.48
C LYS A 56 3.03 -0.46 -11.00
N GLN A 57 3.14 -1.66 -11.56
CA GLN A 57 3.21 -1.87 -13.00
C GLN A 57 1.96 -1.34 -13.71
N LYS A 58 0.76 -1.56 -13.16
CA LYS A 58 -0.49 -1.02 -13.74
C LYS A 58 -0.51 0.51 -13.74
N LEU A 59 -0.01 1.14 -12.67
CA LEU A 59 0.09 2.60 -12.58
C LEU A 59 1.11 3.17 -13.57
N GLU A 60 2.26 2.51 -13.74
CA GLU A 60 3.28 2.89 -14.72
C GLU A 60 2.75 2.80 -16.17
N ILE A 61 2.00 1.74 -16.49
CA ILE A 61 1.34 1.61 -17.80
C ILE A 61 0.30 2.73 -17.99
N ALA A 62 -0.52 3.01 -16.96
CA ALA A 62 -1.51 4.08 -17.02
C ALA A 62 -0.88 5.48 -17.23
N LEU A 63 0.31 5.70 -16.66
CA LEU A 63 1.07 6.94 -16.87
C LEU A 63 1.56 7.06 -18.32
N LEU A 64 2.03 5.97 -18.92
CA LEU A 64 2.47 5.94 -20.32
C LEU A 64 1.30 6.11 -21.31
N GLU A 65 0.14 5.54 -21.01
CA GLU A 65 -1.06 5.62 -21.86
C GLU A 65 -1.81 6.95 -21.74
N GLY A 66 -1.48 7.78 -20.73
CA GLY A 66 -2.12 9.09 -20.50
C GLY A 66 -3.62 9.01 -20.18
N SER A 67 -4.15 7.81 -19.93
CA SER A 67 -5.55 7.58 -19.61
C SER A 67 -5.70 6.32 -18.76
N VAL A 68 -6.68 6.31 -17.86
CA VAL A 68 -7.04 5.10 -17.12
C VAL A 68 -8.43 4.69 -17.52
N GLN A 69 -8.49 4.00 -18.66
CA GLN A 69 -9.73 3.46 -19.21
C GLN A 69 -10.42 2.47 -18.24
N HIS A 70 -9.73 2.04 -17.18
CA HIS A 70 -10.20 1.10 -16.17
C HIS A 70 -10.57 1.72 -14.80
N LEU A 71 -10.38 3.03 -14.56
CA LEU A 71 -10.64 3.64 -13.23
C LEU A 71 -12.10 3.96 -12.91
N GLN A 72 -13.02 3.85 -13.86
CA GLN A 72 -14.45 4.12 -13.61
C GLN A 72 -15.06 3.21 -12.52
N GLN A 73 -14.38 2.12 -12.14
CA GLN A 73 -14.79 1.24 -11.05
C GLN A 73 -14.27 1.67 -9.66
N MET A 74 -13.40 2.68 -9.54
CA MET A 74 -12.81 3.11 -8.25
C MET A 74 -13.67 4.11 -7.45
N GLN A 75 -14.85 4.51 -7.95
CA GLN A 75 -15.74 5.45 -7.25
C GLN A 75 -16.70 4.79 -6.24
N LYS A 76 -16.62 3.49 -6.00
CA LYS A 76 -17.48 2.85 -5.01
C LYS A 76 -16.84 2.96 -3.63
N GLU A 77 -17.42 3.77 -2.76
CA GLU A 77 -17.06 3.78 -1.34
C GLU A 77 -17.26 2.37 -0.78
N VAL A 78 -16.15 1.71 -0.44
CA VAL A 78 -16.17 0.43 0.26
C VAL A 78 -16.07 0.74 1.75
N PRO A 79 -16.97 0.22 2.60
CA PRO A 79 -16.85 0.40 4.03
C PRO A 79 -15.53 -0.21 4.52
N ILE A 80 -14.62 0.64 4.97
CA ILE A 80 -13.34 0.22 5.52
C ILE A 80 -13.49 -0.18 6.99
N MET A 81 -13.09 -1.41 7.32
CA MET A 81 -12.93 -1.82 8.71
C MET A 81 -11.72 -1.05 9.28
N GLN A 82 -11.91 -0.25 10.33
CA GLN A 82 -10.88 0.62 10.92
C GLN A 82 -9.79 -0.16 11.71
N LEU A 83 -9.37 -1.32 11.22
CA LEU A 83 -8.44 -2.24 11.87
C LEU A 83 -7.11 -1.59 12.22
N ASP A 84 -6.66 -0.65 11.40
CA ASP A 84 -5.43 0.10 11.64
C ASP A 84 -5.45 0.91 12.95
N THR A 85 -6.58 1.57 13.27
CA THR A 85 -6.70 2.34 14.52
C THR A 85 -6.58 1.48 15.77
N LEU A 86 -6.92 0.19 15.64
CA LEU A 86 -6.90 -0.78 16.72
C LEU A 86 -5.54 -1.49 16.84
N LEU A 87 -4.88 -1.76 15.70
CA LEU A 87 -3.67 -2.58 15.66
C LEU A 87 -2.38 -1.76 15.72
N LYS A 88 -2.35 -0.54 15.14
CA LYS A 88 -1.22 0.42 15.15
C LYS A 88 0.17 -0.20 14.99
N GLN A 89 0.30 -1.19 14.12
CA GLN A 89 1.54 -1.95 13.97
C GLN A 89 2.46 -1.25 12.95
N GLU A 90 3.10 -0.16 13.36
CA GLU A 90 4.01 0.63 12.50
C GLU A 90 5.32 -0.09 12.16
N ARG A 91 5.71 -1.08 12.98
CA ARG A 91 6.98 -1.80 12.87
C ARG A 91 6.77 -3.28 13.08
N ILE A 92 7.65 -4.07 12.45
CA ILE A 92 7.72 -5.51 12.62
C ILE A 92 9.09 -5.90 13.17
N HIS A 93 9.14 -6.96 13.95
CA HIS A 93 10.34 -7.47 14.60
C HIS A 93 10.66 -8.90 14.12
N ALA A 94 11.86 -9.41 14.42
CA ALA A 94 12.35 -10.67 13.85
C ALA A 94 11.51 -11.90 14.18
N ASP A 95 10.88 -11.91 15.36
CA ASP A 95 10.07 -13.02 15.85
C ASP A 95 8.56 -12.77 15.66
N ALA A 96 8.21 -11.79 14.81
CA ALA A 96 6.82 -11.42 14.56
C ALA A 96 6.03 -12.60 14.00
N THR A 97 4.84 -12.79 14.56
CA THR A 97 3.90 -13.82 14.14
C THR A 97 3.19 -13.44 12.85
N ALA A 98 2.55 -14.42 12.20
CA ALA A 98 1.72 -14.17 11.01
C ALA A 98 0.62 -13.10 11.25
N ARG A 99 0.05 -13.04 12.47
CA ARG A 99 -0.96 -12.05 12.82
C ARG A 99 -0.39 -10.64 12.89
N GLU A 100 0.80 -10.47 13.46
CA GLU A 100 1.47 -9.18 13.54
C GLU A 100 1.98 -8.73 12.17
N ALA A 101 2.42 -9.66 11.33
CA ALA A 101 2.75 -9.39 9.93
C ALA A 101 1.53 -8.90 9.14
N LEU A 102 0.37 -9.53 9.34
CA LEU A 102 -0.88 -9.10 8.72
C LEU A 102 -1.32 -7.71 9.22
N ALA A 103 -1.21 -7.45 10.52
CA ALA A 103 -1.49 -6.13 11.09
C ALA A 103 -0.59 -5.04 10.51
N TYR A 104 0.70 -5.34 10.33
CA TYR A 104 1.67 -4.45 9.68
C TYR A 104 1.31 -4.17 8.22
N ILE A 105 0.93 -5.20 7.45
CA ILE A 105 0.49 -5.04 6.05
C ILE A 105 -0.75 -4.13 5.97
N ILE A 106 -1.74 -4.33 6.85
CA ILE A 106 -2.94 -3.47 6.91
C ILE A 106 -2.57 -2.01 7.19
N HIS A 107 -1.68 -1.78 8.15
CA HIS A 107 -1.20 -0.44 8.48
C HIS A 107 -0.53 0.23 7.28
N MET A 108 0.38 -0.49 6.61
CA MET A 108 1.05 0.00 5.42
C MET A 108 0.08 0.33 4.28
N LYS A 109 -0.87 -0.57 3.99
CA LYS A 109 -1.84 -0.38 2.91
C LYS A 109 -2.77 0.79 3.17
N LYS A 110 -3.24 0.99 4.41
CA LYS A 110 -4.11 2.13 4.74
C LYS A 110 -3.38 3.46 4.59
N ASN A 111 -2.14 3.56 5.07
CA ASN A 111 -1.34 4.78 4.87
C ASN A 111 -1.11 5.08 3.38
N SER A 112 -1.16 4.05 2.52
CA SER A 112 -1.12 4.24 1.07
C SER A 112 -2.44 4.72 0.44
N ILE A 113 -3.57 4.51 1.11
CA ILE A 113 -4.92 4.88 0.62
C ILE A 113 -5.34 6.26 1.15
N ASP A 114 -4.85 6.70 2.30
CA ASP A 114 -5.15 8.03 2.88
C ASP A 114 -4.47 9.20 2.11
N PHE A 115 -3.77 8.92 1.00
CA PHE A 115 -3.23 9.91 0.06
C PHE A 115 -4.27 10.34 -0.97
#